data_AF-A0A2V6XU04-F1
#
_entry.id   AF-A0A2V6XU04-F1
#
_cell.length_a   1.000
_cell.length_b   1.000
_cell.length_c   1.000
_cell.angle_alpha   90.00
_cell.angle_beta   90.00
_cell.angle_gamma   90.00
#
_symmetry.space_group_name_H-M   'P 1'
#
loop_
_entity.id
_entity.type
_entity.pdbx_description
1 polymer ?
#
loop_
_entity_poly.entity_id
_entity_poly.type
_entity_poly.pdbx_seq_one_letter_code
_entity_poly.pdbx_strand_id
1 'polypeptide(L)'
;AMTRSLKAQAPENLEFCAYLALYPTIRSTVDYGPLASRPIRLFMGTLDEATSITTVRAFAESQRAAGADIKLFEYEGAHHAFDNPEFRTPVLARVSGAMFTVAYHPQAHARIQKDIQQTLAEVFAKQ
;
A
#
# COMPACT_ATOMS: atom_id res chain seq x y z
N ALA A 1 -18.33 -8.90 14.04
CA ALA A 1 -17.45 -8.22 13.07
C ALA A 1 -17.30 -9.14 11.86
N MET A 2 -17.66 -8.70 10.65
CA MET A 2 -17.40 -9.48 9.44
C MET A 2 -15.92 -9.36 9.10
N THR A 3 -15.15 -10.41 9.33
CA THR A 3 -13.76 -10.48 8.87
C THR A 3 -13.77 -10.43 7.35
N ARG A 4 -13.34 -9.30 6.76
CA ARG A 4 -13.05 -9.24 5.33
C ARG A 4 -11.77 -10.03 5.08
N SER A 5 -11.92 -11.35 4.97
CA SER A 5 -10.82 -12.24 4.64
C SER A 5 -10.39 -11.98 3.20
N LEU A 6 -9.14 -11.56 3.02
CA LEU A 6 -8.53 -11.44 1.71
C LEU A 6 -8.44 -12.80 0.98
N LYS A 7 -8.72 -13.94 1.66
CA LYS A 7 -8.88 -15.26 1.03
C LYS A 7 -9.96 -15.30 -0.06
N ALA A 8 -10.99 -14.46 0.03
CA ALA A 8 -12.11 -14.49 -0.91
C ALA A 8 -11.77 -14.08 -2.36
N GLN A 9 -10.53 -13.64 -2.62
CA GLN A 9 -10.05 -13.23 -3.96
C GLN A 9 -9.16 -14.28 -4.64
N ALA A 10 -8.80 -15.37 -3.97
CA ALA A 10 -8.00 -16.45 -4.57
C ALA A 10 -8.91 -17.59 -5.08
N PRO A 11 -8.52 -18.32 -6.13
CA PRO A 11 -9.18 -19.58 -6.50
C PRO A 11 -9.24 -20.56 -5.31
N GLU A 12 -10.26 -21.43 -5.26
CA GLU A 12 -10.54 -22.28 -4.07
C GLU A 12 -9.36 -23.13 -3.58
N ASN A 13 -8.40 -23.43 -4.47
CA ASN A 13 -7.21 -24.24 -4.19
C ASN A 13 -5.91 -23.43 -4.04
N LEU A 14 -5.99 -22.09 -3.98
CA LEU A 14 -4.84 -21.20 -3.84
C LEU A 14 -5.04 -20.23 -2.70
N GLU A 15 -3.94 -19.86 -2.04
CA GLU A 15 -3.92 -18.75 -1.09
C GLU A 15 -2.86 -17.75 -1.49
N PHE A 16 -3.15 -16.46 -1.33
CA PHE A 16 -2.12 -15.43 -1.48
C PHE A 16 -1.03 -15.65 -0.45
N CYS A 17 0.23 -15.57 -0.86
CA CYS A 17 1.36 -15.63 0.05
C CYS A 17 1.67 -14.29 0.72
N ALA A 18 1.28 -13.16 0.10
CA ALA A 18 1.38 -11.81 0.65
C ALA A 18 0.48 -10.84 -0.12
N TYR A 19 0.32 -9.62 0.42
CA TYR A 19 -0.38 -8.50 -0.22
C TYR A 19 0.54 -7.30 -0.35
N LEU A 20 0.70 -6.81 -1.58
CA LEU A 20 1.48 -5.60 -1.89
C LEU A 20 0.50 -4.52 -2.32
N ALA A 21 0.36 -3.47 -1.52
CA ALA A 21 -0.56 -2.37 -1.77
C ALA A 21 0.23 -1.11 -2.13
N LEU A 22 0.13 -0.69 -3.39
CA LEU A 22 0.73 0.54 -3.88
C LEU A 22 -0.26 1.68 -3.68
N TYR A 23 0.22 2.77 -3.07
CA TYR A 23 -0.53 3.99 -2.78
C TYR A 23 -1.97 3.71 -2.26
N PRO A 24 -2.11 2.91 -1.19
CA PRO A 24 -3.41 2.37 -0.77
C PRO A 24 -4.34 3.45 -0.23
N THR A 25 -5.62 3.35 -0.59
CA THR A 25 -6.68 4.13 0.06
C THR A 25 -7.12 3.48 1.37
N ILE A 26 -6.86 4.16 2.49
CA ILE A 26 -7.29 3.71 3.82
C ILE A 26 -8.32 4.69 4.35
N ARG A 27 -9.52 4.19 4.67
CA ARG A 27 -10.59 4.99 5.25
C ARG A 27 -10.62 4.80 6.75
N SER A 28 -10.38 5.88 7.50
CA SER A 28 -10.42 5.89 8.97
C SER A 28 -11.78 5.51 9.57
N THR A 29 -12.86 5.62 8.79
CA THR A 29 -14.22 5.27 9.20
C THR A 29 -14.55 3.78 9.06
N VAL A 30 -13.67 2.99 8.45
CA VAL A 30 -13.87 1.55 8.25
C VAL A 30 -13.09 0.79 9.31
N ASP A 31 -13.79 -0.04 10.07
CA ASP A 31 -13.14 -1.10 10.84
C ASP A 31 -12.76 -2.24 9.88
N TYR A 32 -11.45 -2.40 9.67
CA TYR A 32 -10.90 -3.45 8.81
C TYR A 32 -10.80 -4.81 9.52
N GLY A 33 -11.02 -4.85 10.84
CA GLY A 33 -10.74 -6.01 11.66
C GLY A 33 -9.25 -6.41 11.65
N PRO A 34 -8.90 -7.52 12.30
CA PRO A 34 -7.54 -8.04 12.32
C PRO A 34 -7.15 -8.61 10.94
N LEU A 35 -5.97 -8.24 10.45
CA LEU A 35 -5.46 -8.63 9.12
C LEU A 35 -4.39 -9.74 9.14
N ALA A 36 -4.32 -10.53 10.22
CA ALA A 36 -3.18 -11.39 10.56
C ALA A 36 -2.90 -12.61 9.65
N SER A 37 -3.57 -12.76 8.50
CA SER A 37 -3.50 -14.01 7.73
C SER A 37 -2.24 -14.17 6.87
N ARG A 38 -1.67 -13.07 6.33
CA ARG A 38 -0.47 -13.09 5.47
C ARG A 38 0.30 -11.76 5.58
N PRO A 39 1.58 -11.73 5.20
CA PRO A 39 2.36 -10.49 5.09
C PRO A 39 1.67 -9.43 4.23
N ILE A 40 1.64 -8.18 4.72
CA ILE A 40 1.14 -7.00 4.02
C ILE A 40 2.28 -5.98 3.88
N ARG A 41 2.43 -5.43 2.69
CA ARG A 41 3.47 -4.45 2.35
C ARG A 41 2.78 -3.24 1.72
N LEU A 42 2.92 -2.08 2.35
CA LEU A 42 2.31 -0.82 1.93
C LEU A 42 3.39 0.06 1.32
N PHE A 43 3.18 0.57 0.11
CA PHE A 43 4.13 1.43 -0.60
C PHE A 43 3.50 2.80 -0.81
N MET A 44 4.00 3.82 -0.12
CA MET A 44 3.29 5.10 0.02
C MET A 44 4.19 6.31 -0.20
N GLY A 45 3.74 7.27 -1.01
CA GLY A 45 4.40 8.57 -1.14
C GLY A 45 4.06 9.48 0.04
N THR A 46 5.03 10.24 0.55
CA THR A 46 4.80 11.10 1.73
C THR A 46 3.98 12.36 1.42
N LEU A 47 3.85 12.73 0.14
CA LEU A 47 3.01 13.84 -0.34
C LEU A 47 1.70 13.37 -1.01
N ASP A 48 1.34 12.11 -0.85
CA ASP A 48 0.06 11.60 -1.36
C ASP A 48 -1.11 12.22 -0.58
N GLU A 49 -2.00 12.88 -1.33
CA GLU A 49 -3.17 13.59 -0.81
C GLU A 49 -4.44 12.71 -0.87
N ALA A 50 -4.44 11.64 -1.67
CA ALA A 50 -5.55 10.69 -1.76
C ALA A 50 -5.72 9.94 -0.43
N THR A 51 -4.62 9.67 0.27
CA THR A 51 -4.61 9.20 1.65
C THR A 51 -3.39 9.76 2.35
N SER A 52 -3.58 10.51 3.44
CA SER A 52 -2.43 11.12 4.12
C SER A 52 -1.47 10.04 4.68
N ILE A 53 -0.17 10.29 4.60
CA ILE A 53 0.84 9.39 5.18
C ILE A 53 0.61 9.14 6.68
N THR A 54 0.11 10.14 7.40
CA THR A 54 -0.27 10.01 8.82
C THR A 54 -1.35 8.96 9.03
N THR A 55 -2.37 8.92 8.16
CA THR A 55 -3.42 7.89 8.18
C THR A 55 -2.84 6.50 7.92
N VAL A 56 -1.94 6.36 6.94
CA VAL A 56 -1.32 5.08 6.60
C VAL A 56 -0.42 4.58 7.74
N ARG A 57 0.39 5.46 8.34
CA ARG A 57 1.23 5.15 9.51
C ARG A 57 0.37 4.67 10.68
N ALA A 58 -0.68 5.41 11.04
CA ALA A 58 -1.57 5.05 12.15
C ALA A 58 -2.24 3.68 11.93
N PHE A 59 -2.70 3.41 10.71
CA PHE A 59 -3.24 2.10 10.35
C PHE A 59 -2.19 0.98 10.47
N ALA A 60 -0.99 1.17 9.94
CA ALA A 60 0.07 0.18 9.98
C ALA A 60 0.54 -0.12 11.42
N GLU A 61 0.59 0.89 12.29
CA GLU A 61 0.89 0.70 13.72
C GLU A 61 -0.24 -0.07 14.44
N SER A 62 -1.49 0.34 14.24
CA SER A 62 -2.65 -0.32 14.84
C SER A 62 -2.73 -1.80 14.47
N GLN A 63 -2.50 -2.14 13.20
CA GLN A 63 -2.55 -3.52 12.74
C GLN A 63 -1.34 -4.35 13.19
N ARG A 64 -0.14 -3.75 13.29
CA ARG A 64 1.01 -4.41 13.91
C ARG A 64 0.75 -4.72 15.38
N ALA A 65 0.17 -3.78 16.12
CA ALA A 65 -0.23 -4.01 17.52
C ALA A 65 -1.27 -5.14 17.66
N ALA A 66 -2.10 -5.36 16.63
CA ALA A 66 -3.03 -6.48 16.54
C ALA A 66 -2.40 -7.80 16.03
N GLY A 67 -1.08 -7.85 15.84
CA GLY A 67 -0.35 -9.06 15.43
C GLY A 67 -0.22 -9.29 13.92
N ALA A 68 -0.60 -8.33 13.08
CA ALA A 68 -0.41 -8.46 11.63
C ALA A 68 1.03 -8.16 11.21
N ASP A 69 1.57 -8.96 10.27
CA ASP A 69 2.85 -8.67 9.59
C ASP A 69 2.64 -7.56 8.55
N ILE A 70 2.65 -6.30 8.98
CA ILE A 70 2.60 -5.12 8.11
C ILE A 70 3.97 -4.43 8.09
N LYS A 71 4.45 -4.12 6.88
CA LYS A 71 5.59 -3.22 6.66
C LYS A 71 5.16 -2.06 5.77
N LEU A 72 5.52 -0.84 6.17
CA LEU A 72 5.29 0.39 5.43
C LEU A 72 6.60 0.86 4.79
N PHE A 73 6.57 1.11 3.48
CA PHE A 73 7.63 1.76 2.72
C PHE A 73 7.17 3.17 2.36
N GLU A 74 7.93 4.15 2.84
CA GLU A 74 7.64 5.55 2.60
C GLU A 74 8.61 6.14 1.58
N TYR A 75 8.08 6.84 0.58
CA TYR A 75 8.83 7.48 -0.48
C TYR A 75 8.75 9.00 -0.31
N GLU A 76 9.82 9.58 0.21
CA GLU A 76 9.86 11.00 0.54
C GLU A 76 9.67 11.88 -0.71
N GLY A 77 8.76 12.85 -0.64
CA GLY A 77 8.47 13.77 -1.74
C GLY A 77 7.57 13.20 -2.84
N ALA A 78 7.17 11.94 -2.76
CA ALA A 78 6.35 11.29 -3.79
C ALA A 78 4.85 11.51 -3.57
N HIS A 79 4.13 11.70 -4.67
CA HIS A 79 2.66 11.78 -4.73
C HIS A 79 2.03 10.44 -5.15
N HIS A 80 0.74 10.41 -5.45
CA HIS A 80 0.07 9.23 -5.99
C HIS A 80 0.66 8.84 -7.37
N ALA A 81 0.68 7.53 -7.66
CA ALA A 81 1.24 6.94 -8.89
C ALA A 81 2.66 7.42 -9.27
N PHE A 82 3.52 7.62 -8.26
CA PHE A 82 4.88 8.13 -8.43
C PHE A 82 5.80 7.27 -9.29
N ASP A 83 5.44 6.01 -9.51
CA ASP A 83 6.16 5.00 -10.28
C ASP A 83 5.67 4.88 -11.73
N ASN A 84 4.80 5.78 -12.18
CA ASN A 84 4.33 5.82 -13.55
C ASN A 84 4.98 6.98 -14.34
N PRO A 85 5.89 6.69 -15.29
CA PRO A 85 6.60 7.69 -16.10
C PRO A 85 5.70 8.55 -17.00
N GLU A 86 4.43 8.18 -17.20
CA GLU A 86 3.48 8.99 -17.97
C GLU A 86 3.11 10.29 -17.24
N PHE A 87 3.24 10.35 -15.92
CA PHE A 87 2.92 11.53 -15.11
C PHE A 87 4.11 12.46 -14.85
N ARG A 88 5.04 12.61 -15.81
CA ARG A 88 6.18 13.55 -15.73
C ARG A 88 5.73 15.00 -15.55
N THR A 89 4.57 15.34 -16.10
CA THR A 89 3.86 16.58 -15.78
C THR A 89 2.81 16.23 -14.72
N PRO A 90 2.86 16.84 -13.53
CA PRO A 90 1.87 16.60 -12.49
C PRO A 90 0.45 16.87 -12.98
N VAL A 91 -0.48 15.97 -12.62
CA VAL A 91 -1.91 16.09 -12.93
C VAL A 91 -2.70 16.13 -11.64
N LEU A 92 -3.68 17.03 -11.56
CA LEU A 92 -4.67 16.99 -10.49
C LEU A 92 -5.76 15.98 -10.87
N ALA A 93 -5.76 14.82 -10.22
CA ALA A 93 -6.78 13.79 -10.42
C ALA A 93 -8.02 14.08 -9.58
N ARG A 94 -9.19 13.69 -10.08
CA ARG A 94 -10.46 13.74 -9.35
C ARG A 94 -11.12 12.37 -9.36
N VAL A 95 -11.22 11.73 -8.20
CA VAL A 95 -11.84 10.41 -8.05
C VAL A 95 -12.83 10.47 -6.89
N SER A 96 -14.11 10.12 -7.16
CA SER A 96 -15.17 10.05 -6.14
C SER A 96 -15.28 11.29 -5.24
N GLY A 97 -15.02 12.48 -5.80
CA GLY A 97 -15.08 13.76 -5.08
C GLY A 97 -13.79 14.17 -4.37
N ALA A 98 -12.80 13.28 -4.23
CA ALA A 98 -11.46 13.63 -3.77
C ALA A 98 -10.63 14.21 -4.92
N MET A 99 -9.77 15.19 -4.60
CA MET A 99 -8.79 15.75 -5.50
C MET A 99 -7.39 15.53 -4.92
N PHE A 100 -6.46 15.07 -5.75
CA PHE A 100 -5.09 14.80 -5.31
C PHE A 100 -4.14 14.85 -6.50
N THR A 101 -2.87 15.16 -6.21
CA THR A 101 -1.81 15.21 -7.21
C THR A 101 -1.36 13.80 -7.57
N VAL A 102 -1.23 13.56 -8.87
CA VAL A 102 -0.58 12.38 -9.46
C VAL A 102 0.68 12.88 -10.18
N ALA A 103 1.85 12.40 -9.78
CA ALA A 103 3.11 12.91 -10.32
C ALA A 103 4.23 11.87 -10.24
N TYR A 104 4.92 11.67 -11.37
CA TYR A 104 6.07 10.81 -11.48
C TYR A 104 7.23 11.31 -10.61
N HIS A 105 7.87 10.40 -9.87
CA HIS A 105 9.04 10.71 -9.04
C HIS A 105 10.16 9.69 -9.32
N PRO A 106 11.24 10.06 -10.03
CA PRO A 106 12.23 9.11 -10.54
C PRO A 106 13.01 8.35 -9.45
N GLN A 107 13.37 9.01 -8.34
CA GLN A 107 14.04 8.34 -7.22
C GLN A 107 13.11 7.34 -6.52
N ALA A 108 11.84 7.69 -6.31
CA ALA A 108 10.85 6.80 -5.73
C ALA A 108 10.55 5.61 -6.65
N HIS A 109 10.43 5.83 -7.97
CA HIS A 109 10.30 4.77 -8.98
C HIS A 109 11.45 3.76 -8.88
N ALA A 110 12.70 4.23 -8.90
CA ALA A 110 13.85 3.35 -8.83
C ALA A 110 13.91 2.57 -7.50
N ARG A 111 13.43 3.18 -6.42
CA ARG A 111 13.41 2.57 -5.09
C ARG A 111 12.29 1.55 -4.94
N ILE A 112 11.05 1.85 -5.36
CA ILE A 112 9.93 0.91 -5.25
C ILE A 112 10.19 -0.38 -6.03
N GLN A 113 10.84 -0.31 -7.19
CA GLN A 113 11.24 -1.51 -7.94
C GLN A 113 12.15 -2.43 -7.11
N LYS A 114 13.14 -1.85 -6.40
CA LYS A 114 14.03 -2.61 -5.51
C LYS A 114 13.28 -3.15 -4.30
N ASP A 115 12.43 -2.34 -3.68
CA ASP A 115 11.68 -2.73 -2.48
C ASP A 115 10.66 -3.84 -2.77
N ILE A 116 10.02 -3.82 -3.95
CA ILE A 116 9.12 -4.88 -4.42
C ILE A 116 9.92 -6.17 -4.67
N GLN A 117 11.05 -6.09 -5.37
CA GLN A 117 11.89 -7.28 -5.61
C GLN A 117 12.36 -7.91 -4.30
N GLN A 118 12.84 -7.11 -3.35
CA GLN A 118 13.25 -7.58 -2.03
C GLN A 118 12.07 -8.17 -1.24
N THR A 119 10.90 -7.53 -1.31
CA THR A 119 9.66 -8.03 -0.70
C THR A 119 9.30 -9.41 -1.23
N LEU A 120 9.31 -9.60 -2.56
CA LEU A 120 8.98 -10.88 -3.17
C LEU A 120 9.99 -11.95 -2.73
N ALA A 121 11.28 -11.65 -2.75
CA ALA A 121 12.32 -12.56 -2.26
C ALA A 121 12.10 -12.96 -0.79
N GLU A 122 11.78 -11.99 0.08
CA GLU A 122 11.47 -12.24 1.50
C GLU A 122 10.24 -13.14 1.68
N VAL A 123 9.16 -12.87 0.94
CA VAL A 123 7.89 -13.60 1.03
C VAL A 123 8.04 -15.04 0.52
N PHE A 124 8.75 -15.25 -0.59
CA PHE A 124 8.95 -16.59 -1.14
C PHE A 124 9.99 -17.42 -0.38
N ALA A 125 10.96 -16.80 0.29
CA ALA A 125 11.91 -17.51 1.15
C ALA A 125 11.29 -18.06 2.44
N LYS A 126 10.12 -17.56 2.85
CA LYS A 126 9.40 -17.96 4.07
C LYS A 126 8.31 -19.02 3.82
N GLN A 127 8.18 -19.52 2.59
CA GLN A 127 7.20 -20.55 2.21
C GLN A 127 7.74 -21.97 2.33
#